data_AF-A0A920ABG4-F1
#
_entry.id   AF-A0A920ABG4-F1
#
_cell.length_a   1.000
_cell.length_b   1.000
_cell.length_c   1.000
_cell.angle_alpha   90.00
_cell.angle_beta   90.00
_cell.angle_gamma   90.00
#
_symmetry.space_group_name_H-M   'P 1'
#
loop_
_entity.id
_entity.type
_entity.pdbx_description
1 polymer ?
#
loop_
_entity_poly.entity_id
_entity_poly.type
_entity_poly.pdbx_seq_one_letter_code
_entity_poly.pdbx_strand_id
1 'polypeptide(L)'
;MNFPNADVNLLDGVRVSYENSWGLLRASNTSPKLVLRFEGNSQMIWENIKEKFETNLKIIFPDLELIYFLRSIKKSYKIAI
;
A
#
# COMPACT_ATOMS: atom_id res chain seq x y z
N MET A 1 -3.61 -4.14 -11.49
CA MET A 1 -3.86 -2.91 -10.70
C MET A 1 -3.75 -1.70 -11.62
N ASN A 2 -4.54 -0.65 -11.41
CA ASN A 2 -4.53 0.57 -12.21
C ASN A 2 -4.27 1.80 -11.33
N PHE A 3 -3.21 2.53 -11.63
CA PHE A 3 -2.79 3.75 -10.95
C PHE A 3 -2.48 4.85 -11.98
N PRO A 4 -3.52 5.49 -12.56
CA PRO A 4 -3.32 6.52 -13.57
C PRO A 4 -2.55 7.70 -12.99
N ASN A 5 -1.69 8.31 -13.81
CA ASN A 5 -0.86 9.48 -13.46
C ASN A 5 0.09 9.25 -12.27
N ALA A 6 0.47 8.00 -12.02
CA ALA A 6 1.47 7.66 -11.01
C ALA A 6 2.77 7.22 -11.66
N ASP A 7 3.89 7.48 -10.98
CA ASP A 7 5.15 6.80 -11.27
C ASP A 7 5.16 5.44 -10.58
N VAL A 8 5.37 4.37 -11.37
CA VAL A 8 5.28 2.98 -10.90
C VAL A 8 6.66 2.32 -11.00
N ASN A 9 7.19 1.88 -9.86
CA ASN A 9 8.44 1.14 -9.77
C ASN A 9 8.17 -0.29 -9.29
N LEU A 10 8.71 -1.27 -10.03
CA LEU A 10 8.47 -2.70 -9.83
C LEU A 10 9.69 -3.50 -9.33
N LEU A 11 10.77 -2.84 -8.92
CA LEU A 11 12.03 -3.50 -8.54
C LEU A 11 11.91 -4.35 -7.27
N ASP A 12 11.11 -3.89 -6.30
CA ASP A 12 10.95 -4.54 -5.00
C ASP A 12 9.49 -4.47 -4.54
N GLY A 13 8.66 -5.25 -5.24
CA GLY A 13 7.20 -5.16 -5.15
C GLY A 13 6.63 -4.07 -6.05
N VAL A 14 5.45 -3.56 -5.72
CA VAL A 14 4.76 -2.51 -6.45
C VAL A 14 4.83 -1.22 -5.64
N ARG A 15 5.69 -0.28 -6.07
CA ARG A 15 5.73 1.07 -5.54
C ARG A 15 5.02 2.02 -6.49
N VAL A 16 4.08 2.79 -5.98
CA VAL A 16 3.30 3.78 -6.71
C VAL A 16 3.53 5.14 -6.06
N SER A 17 4.04 6.10 -6.82
CA SER A 17 4.35 7.45 -6.34
C SER A 17 3.49 8.48 -7.07
N TYR A 18 2.87 9.37 -6.30
CA TYR A 18 2.21 10.59 -6.74
C TYR A 18 2.98 11.80 -6.18
N GLU A 19 2.63 13.00 -6.61
CA GLU A 19 3.29 14.25 -6.16
C GLU A 19 3.31 14.40 -4.63
N ASN A 20 2.22 14.05 -3.94
CA ASN A 20 2.04 14.27 -2.50
C ASN A 20 1.82 12.99 -1.67
N SER A 21 1.95 11.82 -2.30
CA SER A 21 1.74 10.53 -1.64
C SER A 21 2.46 9.40 -2.33
N TRP A 22 2.65 8.29 -1.62
CA TRP A 22 3.12 7.06 -2.22
C TRP A 22 2.59 5.84 -1.47
N GLY A 23 2.50 4.73 -2.18
CA GLY A 23 2.17 3.42 -1.65
C GLY A 23 3.20 2.37 -2.10
N LEU A 24 3.49 1.41 -1.22
CA LEU A 24 4.35 0.27 -1.50
C LEU A 24 3.62 -1.01 -1.09
N LEU A 25 3.58 -1.99 -1.98
CA LEU A 25 3.17 -3.37 -1.71
C LEU A 25 4.35 -4.29 -2.04
N ARG A 26 4.84 -5.09 -1.09
CA ARG A 26 5.94 -6.04 -1.34
C ARG A 26 5.78 -7.33 -0.55
N ALA A 27 6.46 -8.39 -0.98
CA ALA A 27 6.68 -9.54 -0.11
C ALA A 27 7.61 -9.18 1.06
N SER A 28 7.34 -9.73 2.23
CA SER A 28 8.25 -9.68 3.37
C SER A 28 9.44 -10.62 3.12
N ASN A 29 10.65 -10.17 3.44
CA ASN A 29 11.86 -10.97 3.26
C ASN A 29 12.00 -12.10 4.30
N THR A 30 11.32 -12.00 5.44
CA THR A 30 11.54 -12.86 6.60
C THR A 30 10.29 -13.54 7.13
N SER A 31 9.12 -13.30 6.51
CA SER A 31 7.87 -13.94 6.90
C SER A 31 6.98 -14.14 5.67
N PRO A 32 6.09 -15.15 5.66
CA PRO A 32 5.13 -15.34 4.58
C PRO A 32 4.02 -14.30 4.70
N LYS A 33 4.30 -13.04 4.35
CA LYS A 33 3.42 -11.89 4.54
C LYS A 33 3.64 -10.84 3.46
N LEU A 34 2.58 -10.12 3.06
CA LEU A 34 2.66 -8.96 2.16
C LEU A 34 2.73 -7.65 2.95
N VAL A 35 3.82 -6.90 2.85
CA VAL A 35 3.94 -5.61 3.54
C VAL A 35 3.35 -4.49 2.68
N LEU A 36 2.52 -3.64 3.30
CA LEU A 36 2.01 -2.43 2.66
C LEU A 36 2.35 -1.16 3.43
N ARG A 37 2.88 -0.16 2.75
CA ARG A 37 3.18 1.14 3.39
C ARG A 37 2.61 2.26 2.57
N PHE A 38 2.01 3.24 3.26
CA PHE A 38 1.40 4.41 2.65
C PHE A 38 1.90 5.67 3.34
N GLU A 39 2.29 6.66 2.56
CA GLU A 39 2.57 8.00 3.07
C GLU A 39 1.79 9.03 2.24
N GLY A 40 1.36 10.09 2.92
CA GLY A 40 0.65 11.21 2.32
C GLY A 40 0.86 12.45 3.18
N ASN A 41 0.94 13.61 2.52
CA ASN A 41 1.23 14.88 3.20
C ASN A 41 0.06 15.42 4.04
N SER A 42 -1.12 14.81 3.95
CA SER A 42 -2.28 15.07 4.81
C SER A 42 -3.04 13.78 5.08
N GLN A 43 -3.92 13.81 6.09
CA GLN A 43 -4.78 12.66 6.41
C GLN A 43 -5.64 12.25 5.20
N MET A 44 -6.24 13.21 4.51
CA MET A 44 -7.06 12.97 3.31
C MET A 44 -6.24 12.33 2.17
N ILE A 45 -5.03 12.86 1.92
CA ILE A 45 -4.15 12.33 0.87
C ILE A 45 -3.69 10.90 1.22
N TRP A 46 -3.41 10.66 2.49
CA TRP A 46 -3.03 9.35 3.01
C TRP A 46 -4.18 8.33 2.90
N GLU A 47 -5.42 8.74 3.21
CA GLU A 47 -6.62 7.90 3.04
C GLU A 47 -6.84 7.55 1.57
N ASN A 48 -6.70 8.53 0.66
CA ASN A 48 -6.86 8.32 -0.78
C ASN A 48 -5.88 7.29 -1.34
N ILE A 49 -4.59 7.35 -0.98
CA ILE A 49 -3.61 6.37 -1.49
C ILE A 49 -3.86 4.98 -0.91
N LYS A 50 -4.26 4.88 0.37
CA LYS A 50 -4.65 3.63 1.01
C LYS A 50 -5.84 3.00 0.27
N GLU A 51 -6.91 3.76 0.06
CA GLU A 51 -8.13 3.27 -0.60
C GLU A 51 -7.84 2.76 -2.02
N LYS A 52 -7.04 3.49 -2.80
CA LYS A 52 -6.64 3.05 -4.15
C LYS A 52 -6.00 1.66 -4.15
N PHE A 53 -5.11 1.38 -3.21
CA PHE A 53 -4.48 0.05 -3.11
C PHE A 53 -5.49 -1.02 -2.67
N GLU A 54 -6.36 -0.71 -1.72
CA GLU A 54 -7.37 -1.65 -1.21
C GLU A 54 -8.39 -2.04 -2.26
N THR A 55 -8.91 -1.08 -3.03
CA THR A 55 -9.82 -1.36 -4.14
C THR A 55 -9.15 -2.26 -5.18
N ASN A 56 -7.90 -1.95 -5.54
CA ASN A 56 -7.14 -2.74 -6.51
C ASN A 56 -6.85 -4.17 -5.99
N LEU A 57 -6.54 -4.32 -4.71
CA LEU A 57 -6.28 -5.62 -4.10
C LEU A 57 -7.54 -6.46 -3.99
N LYS A 58 -8.67 -5.88 -3.58
CA LYS A 58 -9.96 -6.59 -3.47
C LYS A 58 -10.48 -7.11 -4.81
N ILE A 59 -10.12 -6.46 -5.93
CA ILE A 59 -10.44 -6.99 -7.26
C ILE A 59 -9.72 -8.31 -7.54
N ILE A 60 -8.48 -8.45 -7.05
CA ILE A 60 -7.63 -9.63 -7.29
C ILE A 60 -7.87 -10.71 -6.23
N PHE A 61 -8.05 -10.29 -4.98
CA PHE A 61 -8.26 -11.12 -3.81
C PHE A 61 -9.53 -10.64 -3.09
N PRO A 62 -10.73 -11.09 -3.54
CA PRO A 62 -12.00 -10.64 -2.98
C PRO A 62 -12.15 -10.91 -1.48
N ASP A 63 -11.61 -12.04 -1.02
CA ASP A 63 -11.68 -12.49 0.38
C ASP A 63 -10.50 -11.99 1.23
N LEU A 64 -9.76 -10.99 0.75
CA LEU A 64 -8.57 -10.48 1.43
C LEU A 64 -8.94 -9.77 2.74
N GLU A 65 -8.52 -10.34 3.87
CA GLU A 65 -8.57 -9.66 5.16
C GLU A 65 -7.35 -8.75 5.35
N LEU A 66 -7.62 -7.46 5.57
CA LEU A 66 -6.58 -6.46 5.79
C LEU A 66 -6.41 -6.19 7.29
N ILE A 67 -5.26 -6.61 7.83
CA ILE A 67 -4.91 -6.37 9.23
C ILE A 67 -3.99 -5.14 9.30
N TYR A 68 -4.43 -4.11 10.03
CA TYR A 68 -3.69 -2.85 10.19
C TYR A 68 -2.94 -2.82 11.52
N PHE A 69 -1.61 -2.73 11.47
CA PHE A 69 -0.77 -2.45 12.64
C PHE A 69 -0.30 -0.99 12.60
N LEU A 70 -0.75 -0.17 13.55
CA LEU A 70 -0.26 1.20 13.70
C LEU A 70 1.08 1.18 14.45
N ARG A 71 2.17 1.61 13.81
CA ARG A 71 3.38 2.04 14.52
C ARG A 71 3.49 3.56 14.42
N SER A 72 3.62 4.20 15.59
CA SER A 72 3.73 5.64 15.74
C SER A 72 4.87 6.19 14.86
N ILE A 73 4.58 7.28 14.15
CA ILE A 73 5.46 8.05 13.26
C ILE A 73 5.67 7.40 11.87
N LYS A 74 4.94 7.92 10.87
CA LYS A 74 4.80 7.45 9.48
C LYS A 74 4.16 6.06 9.35
N LYS A 75 2.83 6.09 9.24
CA LYS A 75 1.88 4.97 9.12
C LYS A 75 2.35 3.88 8.14
N SER A 76 3.12 2.92 8.64
CA SER A 76 3.58 1.74 7.91
C SER A 76 2.74 0.55 8.34
N TYR A 77 2.17 -0.18 7.37
CA TYR A 77 1.32 -1.34 7.64
C TYR A 77 2.04 -2.64 7.23
N LYS A 78 1.60 -3.76 7.78
CA LYS A 78 2.10 -5.09 7.38
C LYS A 78 0.86 -5.95 7.25
N ILE A 79 0.59 -6.44 6.05
CA ILE A 79 -0.50 -7.36 5.80
C ILE A 79 0.10 -8.77 5.83
N ALA A 80 -0.61 -9.71 6.42
CA ALA A 80 -0.27 -11.12 6.32
C ALA A 80 -1.25 -11.71 5.30
N ILE A 81 -0.71 -12.36 4.26
CA ILE A 81 -1.47 -13.33 3.47
C ILE A 81 -0.95 -14.70 3.83
#